data_AF-A0A960DP53-F1
#
_entry.id   AF-A0A960DP53-F1
#
_cell.length_a   1.000
_cell.length_b   1.000
_cell.length_c   1.000
_cell.angle_alpha   90.00
_cell.angle_beta   90.00
_cell.angle_gamma   90.00
#
_symmetry.space_group_name_H-M   'P 1'
#
loop_
_entity.id
_entity.type
_entity.pdbx_description
1 polymer ?
#
loop_
_entity_poly.entity_id
_entity_poly.type
_entity_poly.pdbx_seq_one_letter_code
_entity_poly.pdbx_strand_id
1 'polypeptide(L)' 'ELKTRVKTAINAADTEQADEALRMAVKRLDMAAAKGVIHKNQAARRKSRLMKKLNAAD' A
#
# COMPACT_ATOMS: atom_id res chain seq x y z
N GLU A 1 4.52 12.27 -0.37
CA GLU A 1 5.21 10.98 -0.12
C GLU A 1 4.32 9.74 -0.12
N LEU A 2 3.31 9.62 0.76
CA LEU A 2 2.54 8.37 0.91
C LEU A 2 1.85 7.90 -0.39
N LYS A 3 1.28 8.86 -1.14
CA LYS A 3 0.62 8.60 -2.44
C LYS A 3 1.63 8.12 -3.50
N THR A 4 2.85 8.67 -3.46
CA THR A 4 3.93 8.35 -4.40
C THR A 4 4.48 6.96 -4.14
N ARG A 5 4.70 6.59 -2.88
CA ARG A 5 5.20 5.25 -2.52
C ARG A 5 4.19 4.13 -2.75
N VAL A 6 2.90 4.41 -2.59
CA VAL A 6 1.84 3.47 -2.98
C VAL A 6 1.84 3.25 -4.49
N LYS A 7 2.07 4.31 -5.29
CA LYS A 7 2.22 4.16 -6.74
C LYS A 7 3.48 3.38 -7.14
N THR A 8 4.62 3.62 -6.48
CA THR A 8 5.85 2.85 -6.78
C THR A 8 5.72 1.39 -6.36
N ALA A 9 5.03 1.08 -5.26
CA ALA A 9 4.76 -0.31 -4.86
C ALA A 9 3.85 -1.04 -5.87
N ILE A 10 2.91 -0.32 -6.49
CA ILE A 10 2.06 -0.87 -7.56
C ILE A 10 2.87 -1.11 -8.85
N ASN A 11 3.80 -0.22 -9.19
CA ASN A 11 4.63 -0.37 -10.38
C ASN A 11 5.76 -1.41 -10.21
N ALA A 12 6.17 -1.69 -8.98
CA ALA A 12 7.17 -2.72 -8.65
C ALA A 12 6.54 -4.11 -8.46
N ALA A 13 5.22 -4.25 -8.70
CA ALA A 13 4.51 -5.52 -8.56
C ALA A 13 4.85 -6.55 -9.67
N ASP A 14 5.61 -6.16 -10.69
CA ASP A 14 6.06 -7.01 -11.81
C ASP A 14 7.37 -7.79 -11.53
N THR A 15 7.97 -7.63 -10.35
CA THR A 15 9.23 -8.32 -10.00
C THR A 15 9.14 -8.93 -8.61
N GLU A 16 10.00 -9.89 -8.28
CA GLU A 16 10.10 -10.61 -6.98
C GLU A 16 10.14 -9.70 -5.73
N GLN A 17 10.25 -8.38 -5.91
CA GLN A 17 10.22 -7.34 -4.89
C GLN A 17 8.80 -6.86 -4.53
N ALA A 18 7.76 -7.36 -5.21
CA ALA A 18 6.36 -6.99 -4.99
C ALA A 18 5.92 -7.18 -3.52
N ASP A 19 6.31 -8.30 -2.91
CA ASP A 19 5.93 -8.66 -1.54
C ASP A 19 6.55 -7.72 -0.50
N GLU A 20 7.82 -7.34 -0.69
CA GLU A 20 8.52 -6.47 0.25
C GLU A 20 8.04 -5.01 0.12
N ALA A 21 7.81 -4.55 -1.11
CA ALA A 21 7.22 -3.25 -1.38
C ALA A 21 5.80 -3.15 -0.79
N LEU A 22 5.01 -4.22 -0.87
CA LEU A 22 3.67 -4.30 -0.30
C LEU A 22 3.71 -4.26 1.23
N ARG A 23 4.58 -5.07 1.87
CA ARG A 23 4.78 -5.04 3.33
C ARG A 23 5.15 -3.64 3.82
N MET A 24 6.06 -2.95 3.13
CA MET A 24 6.43 -1.58 3.45
C MET A 24 5.27 -0.58 3.28
N ALA A 25 4.48 -0.71 2.22
CA ALA A 25 3.34 0.16 1.95
C ALA A 25 2.23 -0.02 3.00
N VAL A 26 1.92 -1.27 3.36
CA VAL A 26 0.97 -1.64 4.42
C VAL A 26 1.43 -1.08 5.77
N LYS A 27 2.70 -1.31 6.15
CA LYS A 27 3.27 -0.79 7.40
C LYS A 27 3.16 0.73 7.50
N ARG A 28 3.43 1.45 6.41
CA ARG A 28 3.28 2.93 6.38
C ARG A 28 1.83 3.39 6.48
N LEU A 29 0.88 2.69 5.87
CA LEU A 29 -0.53 3.00 6.00
C LEU A 29 -1.01 2.86 7.44
N ASP A 30 -0.56 1.81 8.13
CA ASP A 30 -0.90 1.59 9.53
C ASP A 30 -0.24 2.61 10.45
N MET A 31 1.03 2.94 10.22
CA MET A 31 1.71 4.01 10.97
C MET A 31 1.02 5.37 10.76
N ALA A 32 0.56 5.66 9.54
CA ALA A 32 -0.17 6.90 9.26
C ALA A 32 -1.55 6.91 9.93
N ALA A 33 -2.21 5.76 10.07
CA ALA A 33 -3.46 5.64 10.81
C ALA A 33 -3.24 5.80 12.32
N ALA A 34 -2.22 5.14 12.87
CA ALA A 34 -1.86 5.21 14.28
C ALA A 34 -1.45 6.62 14.71
N LYS A 35 -0.76 7.37 13.84
CA LYS A 35 -0.40 8.78 14.07
C LYS A 35 -1.56 9.76 13.82
N GLY A 36 -2.76 9.28 13.48
CA GLY A 36 -3.91 10.14 13.19
C GLY A 36 -3.82 10.95 11.90
N VAL A 37 -2.78 10.75 11.08
CA VAL A 37 -2.57 11.45 9.80
C VAL A 37 -3.65 11.06 8.79
N ILE A 38 -4.15 9.83 8.86
CA ILE A 38 -5.29 9.36 8.08
C ILE A 38 -6.28 8.62 8.98
N HIS A 39 -7.56 8.73 8.67
CA HIS A 39 -8.58 7.97 9.39
C HIS A 39 -8.41 6.45 9.16
N LYS A 40 -8.73 5.62 10.15
CA LYS A 40 -8.66 4.14 10.08
C LYS A 40 -9.33 3.57 8.82
N ASN A 41 -10.50 4.10 8.46
CA ASN A 41 -11.23 3.68 7.26
C ASN A 41 -10.50 4.08 5.96
N GLN A 42 -9.76 5.20 5.96
CA GLN A 42 -8.99 5.62 4.80
C GLN A 42 -7.75 4.74 4.61
N ALA A 43 -7.11 4.29 5.70
CA ALA A 43 -6.06 3.28 5.65
C ALA A 43 -6.59 1.95 5.10
N ALA A 44 -7.71 1.46 5.64
CA ALA A 44 -8.37 0.22 5.18
C ALA A 44 -8.73 0.25 3.68
N ARG A 45 -9.33 1.35 3.20
CA ARG A 45 -9.64 1.53 1.77
C ARG A 45 -8.38 1.50 0.90
N ARG A 46 -7.29 2.12 1.35
CA ARG A 46 -6.02 2.13 0.60
C ARG A 46 -5.37 0.76 0.55
N LYS A 47 -5.39 0.00 1.64
CA LYS A 47 -4.93 -1.40 1.66
C LYS A 47 -5.74 -2.27 0.69
N SER A 48 -7.07 -2.18 0.75
CA SER A 48 -7.95 -2.95 -0.14
C SER A 48 -7.69 -2.65 -1.62
N ARG A 49 -7.49 -1.37 -1.98
CA ARG A 49 -7.14 -0.97 -3.36
C ARG A 49 -5.77 -1.48 -3.80
N LEU A 50 -4.82 -1.60 -2.88
CA LEU A 50 -3.48 -2.07 -3.17
C LEU A 50 -3.51 -3.58 -3.46
N MET A 51 -4.20 -4.35 -2.61
CA MET A 51 -4.41 -5.79 -2.80
C MET A 51 -5.20 -6.09 -4.08
N LYS A 52 -6.29 -5.36 -4.35
CA LYS A 52 -7.07 -5.54 -5.59
C LYS A 52 -6.26 -5.33 -6.87
N LYS A 53 -5.23 -4.48 -6.82
CA LYS A 53 -4.38 -4.22 -7.98
C LYS A 53 -3.35 -5.32 -8.19
N LEU A 54 -2.83 -5.90 -7.12
CA LEU A 54 -1.92 -7.05 -7.18
C LEU A 54 -2.66 -8.26 -7.76
N ASN A 55 -3.81 -8.62 -7.19
CA ASN A 55 -4.62 -9.75 -7.67
C ASN A 55 -5.18 -9.58 -9.09
N ALA A 56 -5.12 -8.37 -9.67
CA ALA A 56 -5.53 -8.11 -11.05
C ALA A 56 -4.33 -8.07 -12.02
N ALA A 57 -3.11 -8.06 -11.49
CA ALA A 57 -1.86 -8.18 -12.23
C ALA A 57 -1.34 -9.63 -12.26
N ASP A 58 -1.85 -10.50 -11.38
CA ASP A 58 -1.67 -11.96 -11.41
C ASP A 58 -2.49 -12.66 -12.50
#